data_AF-A0A2Z6ZSJ0-F1
#
_entry.id   AF-A0A2Z6ZSJ0-F1
#
_cell.length_a   1.000
_cell.length_b   1.000
_cell.length_c   1.000
_cell.angle_alpha   90.00
_cell.angle_beta   90.00
_cell.angle_gamma   90.00
#
_symmetry.space_group_name_H-M   'P 1'
#
loop_
_entity.id
_entity.type
_entity.pdbx_description
1 polymer ?
#
loop_
_entity_poly.entity_id
_entity_poly.type
_entity_poly.pdbx_seq_one_letter_code
_entity_poly.pdbx_strand_id
1 'polypeptide(L)'
;MFSKEDYDDWKIRMQAHLDTQDDDTWFVITDGPMKIMKANTATTISDGAPLWVEMNRHEYTNEDKKKENMDNVAKDILYKTLDKNMSARSKPVPLPKKYGRN
;
A
#
# COMPACT_ATOMS: atom_id res chain seq x y z
N MET A 1 2.61 -10.42 14.61
CA MET A 1 3.73 -10.50 13.66
C MET A 1 3.52 -11.71 12.76
N PHE A 2 3.48 -11.50 11.45
CA PHE A 2 3.34 -12.55 10.43
C PHE A 2 4.49 -13.55 10.53
N SER A 3 4.22 -14.84 10.24
CA SER A 3 5.31 -15.78 9.94
C SER A 3 5.86 -15.48 8.54
N LYS A 4 7.07 -15.96 8.24
CA LYS A 4 7.68 -15.76 6.92
C LYS A 4 6.87 -16.43 5.81
N GLU A 5 6.37 -17.63 6.06
CA GLU A 5 5.54 -18.40 5.12
C GLU A 5 4.17 -17.73 4.89
N ASP A 6 3.52 -17.26 5.97
CA ASP A 6 2.26 -16.51 5.85
C ASP A 6 2.44 -15.20 5.07
N TYR A 7 3.61 -14.56 5.20
CA TYR A 7 3.93 -13.35 4.47
C TYR A 7 4.16 -13.64 2.98
N ASP A 8 4.89 -14.70 2.64
CA ASP A 8 5.16 -15.07 1.25
C ASP A 8 3.87 -15.51 0.52
N ASP A 9 3.01 -16.30 1.18
CA ASP A 9 1.69 -16.69 0.65
C ASP A 9 0.76 -15.49 0.50
N TRP A 10 0.72 -14.58 1.49
CA TRP A 10 0.01 -13.31 1.39
C TRP A 10 0.50 -12.48 0.19
N LYS A 11 1.82 -12.38 0.02
CA LYS A 11 2.46 -11.58 -1.03
C LYS A 11 2.04 -12.06 -2.42
N ILE A 12 2.08 -13.38 -2.67
CA ILE A 12 1.69 -13.98 -3.95
C ILE A 12 0.21 -13.76 -4.25
N ARG A 13 -0.67 -13.97 -3.25
CA ARG A 13 -2.11 -13.77 -3.41
C ARG A 13 -2.47 -12.31 -3.64
N MET A 14 -1.76 -11.40 -2.98
CA MET A 14 -1.97 -9.96 -3.13
C MET A 14 -1.51 -9.47 -4.50
N GLN A 15 -0.33 -9.90 -4.96
CA GLN A 15 0.15 -9.59 -6.31
C GLN A 15 -0.87 -10.00 -7.37
N ALA A 16 -1.29 -11.27 -7.36
CA ALA A 16 -2.23 -11.79 -8.35
C ALA A 16 -3.59 -11.06 -8.32
N HIS A 17 -4.04 -10.59 -7.15
CA HIS A 17 -5.27 -9.80 -7.04
C HIS A 17 -5.13 -8.38 -7.60
N LEU A 18 -3.93 -7.78 -7.51
CA LEU A 18 -3.66 -6.42 -7.96
C LEU A 18 -3.38 -6.37 -9.47
N ASP A 19 -2.69 -7.36 -10.02
CA ASP A 19 -2.46 -7.51 -11.47
C ASP A 19 -3.79 -7.61 -12.26
N THR A 20 -4.88 -8.02 -11.61
CA THR A 20 -6.22 -8.03 -12.24
C THR A 20 -6.92 -6.66 -12.27
N GLN A 21 -6.40 -5.67 -11.53
CA GLN A 21 -7.01 -4.35 -11.39
C GLN A 21 -6.20 -3.27 -12.10
N ASP A 22 -4.90 -3.16 -11.80
CA ASP A 22 -3.97 -2.22 -12.42
C ASP A 22 -2.53 -2.60 -12.01
N ASP A 23 -1.66 -2.84 -13.01
CA ASP A 23 -0.26 -3.26 -12.82
C ASP A 23 0.55 -2.30 -11.93
N ASP A 24 0.19 -1.01 -11.94
CA ASP A 24 0.90 0.03 -11.19
C ASP A 24 0.57 0.01 -9.68
N THR A 25 -0.51 -0.66 -9.26
CA THR A 25 -0.93 -0.69 -7.84
C THR A 25 0.08 -1.45 -6.97
N TRP A 26 0.71 -2.50 -7.53
CA TRP A 26 1.74 -3.25 -6.82
C TRP A 26 2.97 -2.38 -6.52
N PHE A 27 3.39 -1.57 -7.50
CA PHE A 27 4.52 -0.66 -7.37
C PHE A 27 4.31 0.33 -6.22
N VAL A 28 3.09 0.83 -6.04
CA VAL A 28 2.76 1.72 -4.91
C VAL A 28 2.90 1.01 -3.55
N ILE A 29 2.59 -0.28 -3.49
CA ILE A 29 2.69 -1.05 -2.25
C ILE A 29 4.15 -1.35 -1.89
N THR A 30 5.01 -1.61 -2.88
CA THR A 30 6.41 -1.97 -2.65
C THR A 30 7.34 -0.77 -2.51
N ASP A 31 7.16 0.24 -3.36
CA ASP A 31 8.06 1.39 -3.48
C ASP A 31 7.48 2.65 -2.83
N GLY A 32 6.20 2.60 -2.44
CA GLY A 32 5.49 3.68 -1.76
C GLY A 32 4.68 4.58 -2.70
N PRO A 33 4.02 5.61 -2.15
CA PRO A 33 3.14 6.51 -2.91
C PRO A 33 3.84 7.15 -4.10
N MET A 34 3.18 7.18 -5.26
CA MET A 34 3.73 7.80 -6.46
C MET A 34 3.79 9.32 -6.31
N LYS A 35 5.00 9.87 -6.30
CA LYS A 35 5.20 11.33 -6.28
C LYS A 35 5.01 11.91 -7.68
N ILE A 36 4.00 12.76 -7.84
CA ILE A 36 3.77 13.49 -9.08
C ILE A 36 4.75 14.67 -9.13
N MET A 37 5.65 14.64 -10.11
CA MET A 37 6.74 15.61 -10.24
C MET A 37 6.51 16.52 -11.45
N LYS A 38 6.91 17.79 -11.33
CA LYS A 38 6.94 18.74 -12.43
C LYS A 38 8.32 19.37 -12.59
N ALA A 39 8.65 19.75 -13.82
CA ALA A 39 9.87 20.51 -14.10
C ALA A 39 9.73 21.93 -13.56
N ASN A 40 10.68 22.35 -12.72
CA ASN A 40 10.80 23.73 -12.28
C ASN A 40 11.60 24.53 -13.33
N THR A 41 10.89 25.24 -14.20
CA THR A 41 11.50 26.08 -15.24
C THR A 41 12.16 27.35 -14.71
N ALA A 42 11.88 27.73 -13.44
CA ALA A 42 12.49 28.89 -12.80
C ALA A 42 13.91 28.61 -12.27
N THR A 43 14.35 27.35 -12.23
CA THR A 43 15.64 26.97 -11.65
C THR A 43 16.29 25.85 -12.46
N THR A 44 17.33 26.19 -13.21
CA THR A 44 18.18 25.22 -13.89
C THR A 44 19.30 24.76 -12.97
N ILE A 45 19.55 23.46 -12.90
CA ILE A 45 20.76 22.91 -12.28
C ILE A 45 21.97 23.42 -13.07
N SER A 46 23.18 23.42 -12.49
CA SER A 46 24.43 23.90 -13.11
C SER A 46 24.69 23.37 -14.53
N ASP A 47 24.05 22.26 -14.92
CA ASP A 47 24.17 21.61 -16.23
C ASP A 47 22.96 21.84 -17.16
N GLY A 48 22.08 22.80 -16.83
CA GLY A 48 20.90 23.14 -17.65
C GLY A 48 19.71 22.18 -17.51
N ALA A 49 19.84 21.10 -16.72
CA ALA A 49 18.74 20.20 -16.43
C ALA A 49 17.69 20.89 -15.51
N PRO A 50 16.39 20.77 -15.81
CA PRO A 50 15.35 21.31 -14.95
C PRO A 50 15.33 20.57 -13.61
N LEU A 51 15.17 21.32 -12.52
CA LEU A 51 14.95 20.73 -11.20
C LEU A 51 13.54 20.13 -11.15
N TRP A 52 13.41 18.85 -10.79
CA TRP A 52 12.10 18.23 -10.58
C TRP A 52 11.60 18.53 -9.17
N VAL A 53 10.41 19.13 -9.07
CA VAL A 53 9.77 19.48 -7.80
C VAL A 53 8.41 18.80 -7.71
N GLU A 54 7.98 18.47 -6.49
CA GLU A 54 6.67 17.86 -6.27
C GLU A 54 5.57 18.85 -6.70
N MET A 55 4.63 18.36 -7.50
CA MET A 55 3.56 19.19 -8.04
C MET A 55 2.50 19.45 -6.96
N ASN A 56 1.90 20.65 -6.96
CA ASN A 56 0.82 20.94 -6.02
C ASN A 56 -0.46 20.21 -6.46
N ARG A 57 -1.22 19.65 -5.53
CA ARG A 57 -2.49 18.94 -5.79
C ARG A 57 -3.49 19.75 -6.61
N HIS A 58 -3.47 21.08 -6.48
CA HIS A 58 -4.35 21.98 -7.25
C HIS A 58 -4.00 22.04 -8.75
N GLU A 59 -2.77 21.66 -9.10
CA GLU A 59 -2.24 21.65 -10.47
C GLU A 59 -2.35 20.27 -11.13
N TYR A 60 -2.88 19.26 -10.42
CA TYR A 60 -2.97 17.89 -10.93
C TYR A 60 -3.86 17.81 -12.17
N THR A 61 -3.31 17.20 -13.21
CA THR A 61 -4.07 16.76 -14.39
C THR A 61 -5.03 15.61 -14.03
N ASN A 62 -5.84 15.17 -14.98
CA ASN A 62 -6.74 14.03 -14.73
C ASN A 62 -5.94 12.74 -14.54
N GLU A 63 -4.82 12.60 -15.26
CA GLU A 63 -3.88 11.50 -15.16
C GLU A 63 -3.22 11.47 -13.77
N ASP A 64 -2.83 12.63 -13.25
CA ASP A 64 -2.25 12.77 -11.91
C ASP A 64 -3.26 12.41 -10.82
N LYS A 65 -4.52 12.84 -10.97
CA LYS A 65 -5.62 12.45 -10.07
C LYS A 65 -5.87 10.94 -10.12
N LYS A 66 -5.74 10.31 -11.29
CA LYS A 66 -5.81 8.85 -11.41
C LYS A 66 -4.70 8.19 -10.58
N LYS A 67 -3.47 8.70 -10.65
CA LYS A 67 -2.34 8.22 -9.82
C LYS A 67 -2.58 8.40 -8.33
N GLU A 68 -3.04 9.57 -7.89
CA GLU A 68 -3.39 9.80 -6.49
C GLU A 68 -4.51 8.84 -6.00
N ASN A 69 -5.50 8.56 -6.86
CA ASN A 69 -6.53 7.58 -6.52
C ASN A 69 -5.95 6.17 -6.35
N MET A 70 -4.99 5.77 -7.18
CA MET A 70 -4.28 4.49 -7.01
C MET A 70 -3.56 4.41 -5.66
N ASP A 71 -2.92 5.49 -5.21
CA ASP A 71 -2.32 5.54 -3.88
C ASP A 71 -3.33 5.31 -2.75
N ASN A 72 -4.54 5.83 -2.89
CA ASN A 72 -5.60 5.63 -1.91
C ASN A 72 -6.17 4.21 -1.95
N VAL A 73 -6.31 3.62 -3.14
CA VAL A 73 -6.69 2.21 -3.32
C VAL A 73 -5.66 1.28 -2.68
N ALA A 74 -4.36 1.51 -2.94
CA ALA A 74 -3.29 0.73 -2.34
C ALA A 74 -3.32 0.79 -0.80
N LYS A 75 -3.52 1.99 -0.23
CA LYS A 75 -3.68 2.18 1.22
C LYS A 75 -4.89 1.42 1.76
N ASP A 76 -6.05 1.54 1.14
CA ASP A 76 -7.27 0.84 1.55
C ASP A 76 -7.10 -0.69 1.54
N ILE A 77 -6.46 -1.23 0.51
CA ILE A 77 -6.14 -2.66 0.40
C ILE A 77 -5.23 -3.11 1.54
N LEU A 78 -4.17 -2.35 1.84
CA LEU A 78 -3.29 -2.64 2.98
C LEU A 78 -4.05 -2.64 4.30
N TYR A 79 -4.89 -1.63 4.55
CA TYR A 79 -5.72 -1.55 5.77
C TYR A 79 -6.66 -2.75 5.90
N LYS A 80 -7.42 -3.09 4.85
CA LYS A 80 -8.37 -4.22 4.85
C LYS A 80 -7.68 -5.56 5.06
N THR A 81 -6.46 -5.71 4.55
CA THR A 81 -5.73 -6.98 4.69
C THR A 81 -5.11 -7.13 6.07
N LEU A 82 -4.68 -6.04 6.69
CA LEU A 82 -4.23 -6.06 8.09
C LEU A 82 -5.39 -6.36 9.05
N ASP A 83 -6.57 -5.77 8.84
CA ASP A 83 -7.73 -5.94 9.72
C ASP A 83 -8.28 -7.38 9.75
N LYS A 84 -8.32 -8.04 8.58
CA LYS A 84 -8.66 -9.48 8.48
C LYS A 84 -7.67 -10.40 9.21
N ASN A 85 -6.38 -10.05 9.21
CA ASN A 85 -5.36 -10.84 9.90
C ASN A 85 -5.31 -10.58 11.41
N MET A 86 -5.70 -9.38 11.86
CA MET A 86 -5.84 -9.05 13.28
C MET A 86 -7.07 -9.72 13.91
N SER A 87 -8.19 -9.80 13.18
CA SER A 87 -9.43 -10.46 13.64
C SER A 87 -9.35 -12.00 13.67
N ALA A 88 -8.53 -12.62 12.81
CA ALA A 88 -8.29 -14.07 12.85
C ALA A 88 -7.45 -14.51 14.07
N ARG A 89 -6.69 -13.59 14.68
CA ARG A 89 -5.78 -13.86 15.80
C ARG A 89 -6.47 -13.78 17.17
N SER A 90 -7.68 -13.22 17.24
CA SER A 90 -8.53 -13.19 18.44
C SER A 90 -9.45 -14.41 18.53
N LYS A 91 -8.94 -15.62 18.28
CA LYS A 91 -9.62 -16.82 18.80
C LYS A 91 -9.32 -16.93 20.30
N PRO A 92 -10.32 -16.88 21.19
CA PRO A 92 -10.06 -17.05 22.61
C PRO A 92 -9.46 -18.44 22.83
N VAL A 93 -8.33 -18.51 23.52
CA VAL A 93 -7.78 -19.76 24.07
C VAL A 93 -8.91 -20.43 24.87
N PRO A 94 -9.26 -21.69 24.60
CA PRO A 94 -10.24 -22.39 25.42
C PRO A 94 -9.70 -22.44 26.84
N LEU A 95 -10.37 -21.76 27.78
CA LEU A 95 -10.05 -21.91 29.20
C LEU A 95 -10.22 -23.40 29.57
N PRO A 96 -9.25 -24.01 30.26
CA PRO A 96 -9.36 -25.42 30.64
C PRO A 96 -10.64 -25.59 31.47
N LYS A 97 -11.53 -26.48 31.01
CA LYS A 97 -12.72 -26.89 31.76
C LYS A 97 -12.24 -27.43 33.11
N LYS A 98 -12.49 -26.71 34.19
CA LYS A 98 -12.33 -27.24 35.54
C LYS A 98 -13.38 -28.33 35.72
N TYR A 99 -12.99 -29.58 35.50
CA TYR A 99 -13.72 -30.72 36.02
C TYR A 99 -13.51 -30.73 37.54
N GLY A 100 -14.43 -30.12 38.27
CA GLY A 100 -14.53 -30.32 39.71
C GLY A 100 -14.92 -31.77 39.96
N ARG A 101 -14.01 -32.56 40.53
CA ARG A 101 -14.35 -33.76 41.30
C ARG A 101 -14.58 -33.36 42.75
N ASN A 102 -15.56 -34.06 43.33
CA ASN A 102 -16.01 -34.13 44.72
C ASN A 102 -17.11 -33.16 45.10
#